data_AF-A0AAE0ZYF1-F1
#
_entry.id   AF-A0AAE0ZYF1-F1
#
_cell.length_a   1.000
_cell.length_b   1.000
_cell.length_c   1.000
_cell.angle_alpha   90.00
_cell.angle_beta   90.00
_cell.angle_gamma   90.00
#
_symmetry.space_group_name_H-M   'P 1'
#
loop_
_entity.id
_entity.type
_entity.pdbx_description
1 polymer ?
#
loop_
_entity_poly.entity_id
_entity_poly.type
_entity_poly.pdbx_seq_one_letter_code
_entity_poly.pdbx_strand_id
1 'polypeptide(L)'
;MRRRYSQWPVSRYQRSVKNQLRALGDDLVYEICSTTVEAIEAKIKKFTRRWLGIPPGLTDVAMYCRKAKLKLPLKSILEEYKCGKARLLSMLEDSEDPIVKTVQPTIKTGRKWKVVEAVDEAKECLKIKEVIGQTQTDRKGLGSSTAKWWSKAEGKEKRDMVINEIWLNEDSRRVLKAVQQPQQRQWTNWDNALQKSLTWNEIWHMAPLRISFLIRSCPQTQIWYGGERGPHLSAMPRQADHRACLELLQNRPLTGAIHMET
;
A
#
# COMPACT_ATOMS: atom_id res chain seq x y z
N MET A 1 -32.04 -14.04 9.35
CA MET A 1 -31.13 -13.82 10.51
C MET A 1 -30.04 -12.81 10.15
N ARG A 2 -30.23 -11.53 10.54
CA ARG A 2 -29.23 -10.46 10.38
C ARG A 2 -28.16 -10.59 11.47
N ARG A 3 -27.00 -11.17 11.16
CA ARG A 3 -25.84 -11.04 12.06
C ARG A 3 -25.32 -9.60 11.95
N ARG A 4 -25.61 -8.80 12.97
CA ARG A 4 -24.97 -7.51 13.23
C ARG A 4 -23.46 -7.73 13.23
N TYR A 5 -22.79 -7.27 12.17
CA TYR A 5 -21.34 -7.07 12.20
C TYR A 5 -21.07 -6.02 13.27
N SER A 6 -20.73 -6.46 14.48
CA SER A 6 -20.27 -5.60 15.56
C SER A 6 -19.08 -4.79 15.04
N GLN A 7 -19.35 -3.52 14.79
CA GLN A 7 -18.48 -2.56 14.14
C GLN A 7 -17.32 -2.21 15.08
N TRP A 8 -16.18 -2.85 14.90
CA TRP A 8 -14.91 -2.16 15.11
C TRP A 8 -14.47 -1.63 13.75
N PRO A 9 -14.58 -0.31 13.48
CA PRO A 9 -14.32 0.21 12.14
C PRO A 9 -12.83 0.07 11.86
N VAL A 10 -12.42 -0.64 10.81
CA VAL A 10 -11.01 -0.80 10.43
C VAL A 10 -10.32 0.55 10.20
N SER A 11 -11.05 1.59 9.78
CA SER A 11 -10.53 2.97 9.70
C SER A 11 -10.39 3.63 11.06
N ARG A 12 -11.28 3.35 12.02
CA ARG A 12 -11.19 3.83 13.40
C ARG A 12 -10.15 3.03 14.16
N TYR A 13 -9.87 1.78 13.79
CA TYR A 13 -8.77 0.95 14.27
C TYR A 13 -7.44 1.31 13.60
N GLN A 14 -7.39 1.68 12.32
CA GLN A 14 -6.16 2.16 11.69
C GLN A 14 -5.85 3.61 12.07
N ARG A 15 -6.87 4.44 12.27
CA ARG A 15 -6.73 5.79 12.83
C ARG A 15 -6.45 5.72 14.33
N SER A 16 -7.06 4.79 15.07
CA SER A 16 -6.71 4.48 16.47
C SER A 16 -5.34 3.86 16.56
N VAL A 17 -4.91 2.96 15.68
CA VAL A 17 -3.55 2.39 15.67
C VAL A 17 -2.57 3.42 15.18
N LYS A 18 -2.90 4.30 14.24
CA LYS A 18 -2.03 5.42 13.85
C LYS A 18 -1.94 6.48 14.94
N ASN A 19 -3.04 6.77 15.64
CA ASN A 19 -3.08 7.71 16.76
C ASN A 19 -2.51 7.08 18.03
N GLN A 20 -2.65 5.77 18.24
CA GLN A 20 -2.02 4.99 19.30
C GLN A 20 -0.55 4.84 18.97
N LEU A 21 -0.11 4.49 17.76
CA LEU A 21 1.32 4.48 17.40
C LEU A 21 1.95 5.89 17.45
N ARG A 22 1.16 6.95 17.22
CA ARG A 22 1.60 8.34 17.47
C ARG A 22 1.58 8.73 18.94
N ALA A 23 0.64 8.23 19.75
CA ALA A 23 0.51 8.51 21.19
C ALA A 23 1.39 7.59 22.06
N LEU A 24 1.72 6.40 21.56
CA LEU A 24 2.78 5.47 21.99
C LEU A 24 4.14 5.93 21.42
N GLY A 25 4.15 7.07 20.72
CA GLY A 25 5.17 7.52 19.80
C GLY A 25 6.53 7.77 20.40
N ASP A 26 6.64 7.93 21.72
CA ASP A 26 7.92 8.28 22.33
C ASP A 26 8.43 7.30 23.39
N ASP A 27 7.65 6.29 23.84
CA ASP A 27 8.10 5.38 24.93
C ASP A 27 7.88 3.86 24.71
N LEU A 28 6.88 3.41 23.93
CA LEU A 28 6.52 1.98 23.85
C LEU A 28 6.94 1.28 22.54
N VAL A 29 7.44 2.04 21.56
CA VAL A 29 7.96 1.47 20.31
C VAL A 29 9.29 0.73 20.52
N TYR A 30 9.99 0.96 21.64
CA TYR A 30 11.36 0.49 21.86
C TYR A 30 11.52 -1.03 21.90
N GLU A 31 10.52 -1.79 22.36
CA GLU A 31 10.73 -3.22 22.67
C GLU A 31 10.12 -4.21 21.69
N ILE A 32 9.30 -3.75 20.74
CA ILE A 32 8.54 -4.65 19.88
C ILE A 32 9.46 -5.21 18.78
N CYS A 33 9.55 -6.53 18.68
CA CYS A 33 10.24 -7.21 17.60
C CYS A 33 9.42 -7.20 16.30
N SER A 34 10.11 -7.18 15.16
CA SER A 34 9.47 -7.23 13.82
C SER A 34 8.53 -8.44 13.63
N THR A 35 8.83 -9.58 14.24
CA THR A 35 8.00 -10.79 14.20
C THR A 35 6.64 -10.61 14.87
N THR A 36 6.57 -9.88 15.98
CA THR A 36 5.31 -9.57 16.67
C THR A 36 4.42 -8.69 15.80
N VAL A 37 5.02 -7.70 15.12
CA VAL A 37 4.30 -6.81 14.20
C VAL A 37 3.74 -7.58 13.01
N GLU A 38 4.50 -8.52 12.46
CA GLU A 38 4.02 -9.40 11.38
C GLU A 38 2.84 -10.27 11.82
N ALA A 39 2.87 -10.81 13.04
CA ALA A 39 1.77 -11.61 13.59
C ALA A 39 0.48 -10.77 13.77
N ILE A 40 0.63 -9.52 14.23
CA ILE A 40 -0.49 -8.56 14.32
C ILE A 40 -1.03 -8.25 12.92
N GLU A 41 -0.15 -7.97 11.96
CA GLU A 41 -0.54 -7.68 10.60
C GLU A 41 -1.25 -8.86 9.94
N ALA A 42 -0.80 -10.10 10.16
CA ALA A 42 -1.45 -11.31 9.66
C ALA A 42 -2.90 -11.45 10.17
N LYS A 43 -3.14 -11.18 11.46
CA LYS A 43 -4.49 -11.16 12.03
C LYS A 43 -5.36 -10.10 11.35
N ILE A 44 -4.84 -8.88 11.22
CA ILE A 44 -5.56 -7.76 10.59
C ILE A 44 -5.86 -8.06 9.12
N LYS A 45 -4.91 -8.60 8.37
CA LYS A 45 -5.10 -9.05 6.98
C LYS A 45 -6.28 -10.01 6.86
N LYS A 46 -6.38 -11.00 7.76
CA LYS A 46 -7.49 -11.97 7.79
C LYS A 46 -8.84 -11.29 8.01
N PHE A 47 -8.94 -10.35 8.94
CA PHE A 47 -10.16 -9.58 9.18
C PHE A 47 -10.51 -8.67 8.00
N THR A 48 -9.54 -7.93 7.47
CA THR A 48 -9.74 -7.02 6.33
C THR A 48 -10.21 -7.76 5.08
N ARG A 49 -9.66 -8.94 4.79
CA ARG A 49 -10.11 -9.77 3.65
C ARG A 49 -11.55 -10.24 3.80
N ARG A 50 -11.92 -10.72 4.99
CA ARG A 50 -13.29 -11.12 5.31
C ARG A 50 -14.25 -9.94 5.19
N TRP A 51 -13.85 -8.77 5.66
CA TRP A 51 -14.67 -7.56 5.62
C TRP A 51 -14.89 -7.05 4.19
N LEU A 52 -13.86 -7.07 3.34
CA LEU A 52 -13.94 -6.65 1.94
C LEU A 52 -14.53 -7.73 1.00
N GLY A 53 -14.84 -8.93 1.50
CA GLY A 53 -15.33 -10.04 0.67
C GLY A 53 -14.28 -10.59 -0.30
N ILE A 54 -13.00 -10.47 0.05
CA ILE A 54 -11.85 -10.87 -0.77
C ILE A 54 -11.42 -12.30 -0.38
N PRO A 55 -11.03 -13.16 -1.34
CA PRO A 55 -10.56 -14.50 -1.06
C PRO A 55 -9.25 -14.49 -0.24
N PRO A 56 -9.01 -15.56 0.52
CA PRO A 56 -7.78 -15.70 1.31
C PRO A 56 -6.52 -15.80 0.44
N GLY A 57 -6.63 -16.19 -0.84
CA GLY A 57 -5.51 -16.32 -1.79
C GLY A 57 -4.94 -15.00 -2.34
N LEU A 58 -5.59 -13.85 -2.10
CA LEU A 58 -5.08 -12.57 -2.59
C LEU A 58 -3.67 -12.29 -2.01
N THR A 59 -2.71 -11.79 -2.78
CA THR A 59 -1.39 -11.46 -2.20
C THR A 59 -1.40 -10.16 -1.45
N ASP A 60 -0.39 -10.00 -0.59
CA ASP A 60 -0.09 -8.74 0.08
C ASP A 60 0.20 -7.60 -0.89
N VAL A 61 0.73 -7.94 -2.07
CA VAL A 61 1.00 -6.98 -3.15
C VAL A 61 -0.29 -6.27 -3.56
N ALA A 62 -1.37 -7.00 -3.80
CA ALA A 62 -2.64 -6.38 -4.20
C ALA A 62 -3.32 -5.57 -3.08
N MET A 63 -2.92 -5.76 -1.81
CA MET A 63 -3.49 -5.02 -0.68
C MET A 63 -2.76 -3.72 -0.38
N TYR A 64 -1.44 -3.68 -0.51
CA TYR A 64 -0.63 -2.53 -0.07
C TYR A 64 0.24 -1.90 -1.16
N CYS A 65 0.46 -2.55 -2.30
CA CYS A 65 1.34 -2.01 -3.34
C CYS A 65 0.73 -0.74 -3.94
N ARG A 66 1.55 0.30 -4.05
CA ARG A 66 1.14 1.59 -4.65
C ARG A 66 1.30 1.58 -6.16
N LYS A 67 2.20 0.77 -6.70
CA LYS A 67 2.43 0.64 -8.15
C LYS A 67 1.49 -0.37 -8.82
N ALA A 68 0.70 -1.08 -8.02
CA ALA A 68 -0.28 -2.06 -8.48
C ALA A 68 -1.45 -1.42 -9.27
N LYS A 69 -2.10 -2.22 -10.12
CA LYS A 69 -3.29 -1.80 -10.87
C LYS A 69 -4.50 -1.60 -9.97
N LEU A 70 -4.57 -2.32 -8.85
CA LEU A 70 -5.50 -2.03 -7.75
C LEU A 70 -4.75 -1.26 -6.66
N LYS A 71 -5.22 -0.06 -6.34
CA LYS A 71 -4.77 0.71 -5.17
C LYS A 71 -5.87 0.73 -4.13
N LEU A 72 -5.64 0.05 -3.01
CA LEU A 72 -6.51 0.16 -1.83
C LEU A 72 -5.98 1.26 -0.90
N PRO A 73 -6.86 1.93 -0.13
CA PRO A 73 -6.44 2.96 0.81
C PRO A 73 -5.94 2.33 2.13
N LEU A 74 -5.19 1.23 2.02
CA LEU A 74 -4.65 0.46 3.11
C LEU A 74 -3.15 0.67 3.20
N LYS A 75 -2.64 0.76 4.43
CA LYS A 75 -1.22 0.78 4.72
C LYS A 75 -0.81 -0.47 5.47
N SER A 76 0.39 -0.95 5.18
CA SER A 76 1.01 -2.03 5.94
C SER A 76 1.47 -1.49 7.30
N ILE A 77 1.14 -2.21 8.36
CA ILE A 77 1.58 -1.84 9.72
C ILE A 77 3.07 -2.10 9.86
N LEU A 78 3.58 -3.13 9.17
CA LEU A 78 5.00 -3.44 9.16
C LEU A 78 5.83 -2.31 8.53
N GLU A 79 5.34 -1.68 7.47
CA GLU A 79 6.00 -0.51 6.86
C GLU A 79 6.06 0.68 7.81
N GLU A 80 4.93 1.03 8.42
CA GLU A 80 4.85 2.14 9.38
C GLU A 80 5.75 1.86 10.59
N TYR A 81 5.82 0.61 11.06
CA TYR A 81 6.75 0.18 12.10
C TYR A 81 8.22 0.37 11.68
N LYS A 82 8.61 -0.09 10.48
CA LYS A 82 9.99 0.04 9.99
C LYS A 82 10.40 1.52 9.87
N CYS A 83 9.51 2.34 9.33
CA CYS A 83 9.77 3.77 9.21
C CYS A 83 9.74 4.50 10.54
N GLY A 84 8.91 4.09 11.50
CA GLY A 84 8.97 4.60 12.88
C GLY A 84 10.33 4.31 13.52
N LYS A 85 10.82 3.07 13.40
CA LYS A 85 12.14 2.66 13.91
C LYS A 85 13.29 3.40 13.24
N ALA A 86 13.23 3.56 11.91
CA ALA A 86 14.23 4.33 11.16
C ALA A 86 14.20 5.81 11.53
N ARG A 87 13.01 6.40 11.69
CA ARG A 87 12.84 7.78 12.14
C ARG A 87 13.46 8.00 13.51
N LEU A 88 13.22 7.07 14.44
CA LEU A 88 13.82 7.09 15.77
C LEU A 88 15.35 6.99 15.71
N LEU A 89 15.89 6.07 14.89
CA LEU A 89 17.35 5.98 14.72
C LEU A 89 17.94 7.30 14.24
N SER A 90 17.38 7.88 13.18
CA SER A 90 17.89 9.14 12.65
C SER A 90 17.67 10.31 13.61
N MET A 91 16.64 10.28 14.47
CA MET A 91 16.48 11.27 15.56
C MET A 91 17.60 11.17 16.60
N LEU A 92 18.00 9.96 16.97
CA LEU A 92 19.08 9.74 17.93
C LEU A 92 20.45 10.12 17.34
N GLU A 93 20.67 9.83 16.04
CA GLU A 93 21.89 10.23 15.31
C GLU A 93 22.03 11.76 15.21
N ASP A 94 20.93 12.46 14.92
CA ASP A 94 20.88 13.92 14.76
C ASP A 94 20.64 14.68 16.09
N SER A 95 20.71 14.00 17.24
CA SER A 95 20.46 14.61 18.54
C SER A 95 21.47 15.71 18.88
N GLU A 96 20.99 16.84 19.40
CA GLU A 96 21.83 17.95 19.88
C GLU A 96 22.53 17.61 21.21
N ASP A 97 21.94 16.72 22.02
CA ASP A 97 22.54 16.27 23.27
C ASP A 97 23.80 15.42 22.99
N PRO A 98 24.99 15.86 23.45
CA PRO A 98 26.24 15.14 23.22
C PRO A 98 26.24 13.76 23.87
N ILE A 99 25.57 13.56 25.00
CA ILE A 99 25.52 12.27 25.70
C ILE A 99 24.77 11.24 24.85
N VAL A 100 23.60 11.63 24.32
CA VAL A 100 22.80 10.76 23.44
C VAL A 100 23.56 10.42 22.16
N LYS A 101 24.26 11.41 21.60
CA LYS A 101 25.06 11.26 20.37
C LYS A 101 26.28 10.36 20.58
N THR A 102 26.88 10.38 21.77
CA THR A 102 28.00 9.49 22.13
C THR A 102 27.52 8.07 22.43
N VAL A 103 26.42 7.92 23.16
CA VAL A 103 25.93 6.60 23.60
C VAL A 103 25.26 5.82 22.47
N GLN A 104 24.57 6.51 21.54
CA GLN A 104 23.79 5.91 20.44
C GLN A 104 23.06 4.62 20.82
N PRO A 105 21.94 4.74 21.57
CA PRO A 105 21.20 3.60 22.06
C PRO A 105 20.83 2.62 20.94
N THR A 106 21.19 1.34 21.11
CA THR A 106 20.87 0.31 20.13
C THR A 106 19.36 0.04 20.11
N ILE A 107 18.73 0.28 18.96
CA ILE A 107 17.30 0.05 18.80
C ILE A 107 17.01 -1.44 18.62
N LYS A 108 16.19 -2.01 19.51
CA LYS A 108 15.73 -3.40 19.39
C LYS A 108 14.76 -3.54 18.20
N THR A 109 15.12 -4.35 17.20
CA THR A 109 14.26 -4.67 16.04
C THR A 109 14.07 -6.18 15.81
N GLY A 110 14.78 -7.01 16.58
CA GLY A 110 14.84 -8.47 16.45
C GLY A 110 15.88 -8.95 15.43
N ARG A 111 15.92 -10.27 15.17
CA ARG A 111 16.91 -10.89 14.25
C ARG A 111 16.58 -10.73 12.77
N LYS A 112 15.30 -10.63 12.41
CA LYS A 112 14.81 -10.70 11.02
C LYS A 112 15.08 -9.43 10.22
N TRP A 113 15.14 -8.29 10.87
CA TRP A 113 15.33 -7.00 10.23
C TRP A 113 16.08 -6.08 11.18
N LYS A 114 17.13 -5.42 10.67
CA LYS A 114 17.96 -4.48 11.40
C LYS A 114 17.76 -3.08 10.84
N VAL A 115 17.53 -2.12 11.73
CA VAL A 115 17.25 -0.74 11.34
C VAL A 115 18.48 -0.02 10.79
N VAL A 116 19.65 -0.26 11.39
CA VAL A 116 20.92 0.39 10.98
C VAL A 116 21.23 0.05 9.52
N GLU A 117 21.26 -1.25 9.18
CA GLU A 117 21.50 -1.72 7.81
C GLU A 117 20.49 -1.14 6.81
N ALA A 118 19.20 -1.06 7.17
CA ALA A 118 18.16 -0.50 6.31
C ALA A 118 18.27 1.02 6.10
N VAL A 119 18.72 1.75 7.12
CA VAL A 119 18.98 3.19 7.03
C VAL A 119 20.23 3.46 6.20
N ASP A 120 21.28 2.67 6.36
CA ASP A 120 22.50 2.78 5.57
C ASP A 120 22.24 2.45 4.09
N GLU A 121 21.52 1.37 3.80
CA GLU A 121 21.09 1.04 2.43
C GLU A 121 20.28 2.20 1.82
N ALA A 122 19.36 2.80 2.58
CA ALA A 122 18.59 3.95 2.12
C ALA A 122 19.46 5.18 1.86
N LYS A 123 20.44 5.48 2.72
CA LYS A 123 21.41 6.57 2.54
C LYS A 123 22.24 6.34 1.27
N GLU A 124 22.71 5.11 1.03
CA GLU A 124 23.45 4.76 -0.20
C GLU A 124 22.58 4.86 -1.46
N CYS A 125 21.34 4.39 -1.42
CA CYS A 125 20.40 4.56 -2.54
C CYS A 125 20.18 6.04 -2.88
N LEU A 126 20.09 6.93 -1.87
CA LEU A 126 19.95 8.36 -2.09
C LEU A 126 21.19 8.98 -2.73
N LYS A 127 22.40 8.57 -2.31
CA LYS A 127 23.65 8.97 -2.97
C LYS A 127 23.71 8.51 -4.43
N ILE A 128 23.32 7.27 -4.70
CA ILE A 128 23.26 6.72 -6.06
C ILE A 128 22.28 7.51 -6.92
N LYS A 129 21.10 7.85 -6.40
CA LYS A 129 20.11 8.69 -7.11
C LYS A 129 20.65 10.08 -7.42
N GLU A 130 21.47 10.63 -6.53
CA GLU A 130 22.15 11.90 -6.77
C GLU A 130 23.19 11.81 -7.89
N VAL A 131 23.97 10.72 -7.94
CA VAL A 131 24.93 10.46 -9.04
C VAL A 131 24.23 10.25 -10.38
N ILE A 132 23.12 9.50 -10.40
CA ILE A 132 22.31 9.27 -11.62
C ILE A 132 21.71 10.59 -12.11
N GLY A 133 21.47 11.54 -11.21
CA GLY A 133 20.83 12.80 -11.52
C GLY A 133 19.34 12.65 -11.79
N GLN A 134 18.76 13.71 -12.33
CA GLN A 134 17.31 13.80 -12.53
C GLN A 134 16.92 13.04 -13.79
N THR A 135 16.16 11.96 -13.62
CA THR A 135 15.62 11.19 -14.74
C THR A 135 14.26 11.74 -15.16
N GLN A 136 13.97 11.66 -16.47
CA GLN A 136 12.65 12.00 -16.99
C GLN A 136 11.66 10.91 -16.59
N THR A 137 10.76 11.21 -15.65
CA THR A 137 9.70 10.29 -15.22
C THR A 137 8.39 10.48 -15.98
N ASP A 138 8.14 11.69 -16.48
CA ASP A 138 6.89 12.10 -17.13
C ASP A 138 7.14 12.71 -18.51
N ARG A 139 6.06 12.92 -19.27
CA ARG A 139 6.10 13.64 -20.57
C ARG A 139 6.35 15.15 -20.44
N LYS A 140 6.64 15.64 -19.22
CA LYS A 140 6.87 17.06 -18.92
C LYS A 140 8.24 17.58 -19.34
N GLY A 141 9.14 16.69 -19.77
CA GLY A 141 10.51 17.03 -20.19
C GLY A 141 11.49 17.16 -19.01
N LEU A 142 12.78 17.17 -19.34
CA LEU A 142 13.88 17.37 -18.38
C LEU A 142 13.83 18.80 -17.82
N GLY A 143 14.06 18.97 -16.52
CA GLY A 143 14.06 20.28 -15.85
C GLY A 143 12.69 20.78 -15.37
N SER A 144 11.59 20.06 -15.65
CA SER A 144 10.24 20.47 -15.19
C SER A 144 10.02 20.29 -13.67
N SER A 145 10.76 19.39 -13.02
CA SER A 145 10.66 19.17 -11.56
C SER A 145 11.89 19.68 -10.84
N THR A 146 11.71 20.24 -9.64
CA THR A 146 12.82 20.58 -8.75
C THR A 146 13.26 19.32 -8.00
N ALA A 147 14.47 18.85 -8.30
CA ALA A 147 15.05 17.70 -7.60
C ALA A 147 15.57 18.11 -6.23
N LYS A 148 15.21 17.32 -5.21
CA LYS A 148 15.80 17.41 -3.86
C LYS A 148 17.00 16.48 -3.79
N TRP A 149 18.16 17.06 -3.50
CA TRP A 149 19.42 16.34 -3.46
C TRP A 149 19.80 15.98 -2.03
N TRP A 150 20.39 14.79 -1.85
CA TRP A 150 20.78 14.31 -0.54
C TRP A 150 21.89 15.15 0.07
N SER A 151 22.88 15.56 -0.74
CA SER A 151 23.97 16.44 -0.30
C SER A 151 23.49 17.82 0.19
N LYS A 152 22.38 18.32 -0.34
CA LYS A 152 21.83 19.65 -0.04
C LYS A 152 20.77 19.64 1.06
N ALA A 153 20.30 18.47 1.45
CA ALA A 153 19.26 18.32 2.46
C ALA A 153 19.87 18.31 3.87
N GLU A 154 19.23 19.03 4.80
CA GLU A 154 19.68 19.13 6.19
C GLU A 154 18.58 18.78 7.20
N GLY A 155 19.00 18.32 8.37
CA GLY A 155 18.15 18.04 9.53
C GLY A 155 16.91 17.19 9.21
N LYS A 156 15.73 17.77 9.42
CA LYS A 156 14.45 17.07 9.21
C LYS A 156 14.24 16.63 7.75
N GLU A 157 14.65 17.44 6.78
CA GLU A 157 14.47 17.10 5.36
C GLU A 157 15.26 15.86 5.00
N LYS A 158 16.50 15.79 5.46
CA LYS A 158 17.38 14.64 5.30
C LYS A 158 16.74 13.38 5.88
N ARG A 159 16.21 13.44 7.10
CA ARG A 159 15.49 12.32 7.73
C ARG A 159 14.27 11.88 6.92
N ASP A 160 13.45 12.83 6.47
CA ASP A 160 12.25 12.51 5.69
C ASP A 160 12.61 11.88 4.32
N MET A 161 13.75 12.24 3.71
CA MET A 161 14.26 11.57 2.52
C MET A 161 14.62 10.11 2.79
N VAL A 162 15.36 9.81 3.86
CA VAL A 162 15.71 8.42 4.25
C VAL A 162 14.44 7.59 4.48
N ILE A 163 13.49 8.14 5.23
CA ILE A 163 12.25 7.45 5.58
C ILE A 163 11.41 7.17 4.34
N ASN A 164 11.32 8.14 3.42
CA ASN A 164 10.65 7.94 2.15
C ASN A 164 11.33 6.87 1.31
N GLU A 165 12.67 6.83 1.29
CA GLU A 165 13.43 5.79 0.59
C GLU A 165 13.15 4.39 1.14
N ILE A 166 13.11 4.23 2.47
CA ILE A 166 12.75 2.95 3.11
C ILE A 166 11.32 2.52 2.70
N TRP A 167 10.38 3.46 2.62
CA TRP A 167 9.03 3.18 2.10
C TRP A 167 9.01 2.79 0.62
N LEU A 168 9.88 3.39 -0.20
CA LEU A 168 10.01 3.04 -1.62
C LEU A 168 10.65 1.66 -1.77
N ASN A 169 11.65 1.31 -0.95
CA ASN A 169 12.30 0.00 -0.96
C ASN A 169 11.32 -1.12 -0.60
N GLU A 170 10.44 -0.90 0.39
CA GLU A 170 9.37 -1.86 0.72
C GLU A 170 8.35 -2.03 -0.42
N ASP A 171 7.95 -0.94 -1.08
CA ASP A 171 7.06 -1.00 -2.25
C ASP A 171 7.74 -1.73 -3.42
N SER A 172 9.01 -1.43 -3.69
CA SER A 172 9.83 -2.10 -4.71
C SER A 172 9.99 -3.60 -4.43
N ARG A 173 10.20 -4.00 -3.17
CA ARG A 173 10.24 -5.41 -2.75
C ARG A 173 8.93 -6.14 -3.03
N ARG A 174 7.78 -5.48 -2.87
CA ARG A 174 6.47 -6.06 -3.24
C ARG A 174 6.30 -6.19 -4.74
N VAL A 175 6.76 -5.20 -5.50
CA VAL A 175 6.75 -5.27 -6.97
C VAL A 175 7.65 -6.41 -7.45
N LEU A 176 8.87 -6.51 -6.94
CA LEU A 176 9.79 -7.61 -7.25
C LEU A 176 9.16 -8.96 -6.94
N LYS A 177 8.55 -9.10 -5.76
CA LYS A 177 7.82 -10.32 -5.38
C LYS A 177 6.72 -10.65 -6.38
N ALA A 178 5.98 -9.67 -6.90
CA ALA A 178 4.96 -9.91 -7.91
C ALA A 178 5.54 -10.33 -9.27
N VAL A 179 6.65 -9.71 -9.70
CA VAL A 179 7.33 -10.08 -10.96
C VAL A 179 7.85 -11.51 -10.91
N GLN A 180 8.31 -11.96 -9.74
CA GLN A 180 8.79 -13.33 -9.51
C GLN A 180 7.68 -14.39 -9.49
N GLN A 181 6.39 -14.02 -9.52
CA GLN A 181 5.29 -14.99 -9.52
C GLN A 181 4.93 -15.41 -10.95
N PRO A 182 5.29 -16.62 -11.43
CA PRO A 182 5.21 -16.96 -12.85
C PRO A 182 3.78 -16.96 -13.40
N GLN A 183 2.80 -17.43 -12.62
CA GLN A 183 1.39 -17.40 -13.02
C GLN A 183 0.79 -15.98 -12.85
N GLN A 184 1.15 -15.28 -11.77
CA GLN A 184 0.51 -14.03 -11.38
C GLN A 184 1.20 -12.78 -11.90
N ARG A 185 2.35 -12.87 -12.59
CA ARG A 185 3.07 -11.70 -13.12
C ARG A 185 2.43 -11.09 -14.36
N GLN A 186 1.45 -11.73 -15.01
CA GLN A 186 0.96 -11.24 -16.31
C GLN A 186 0.42 -9.80 -16.25
N TRP A 187 -0.21 -9.40 -15.13
CA TRP A 187 -0.70 -8.03 -14.94
C TRP A 187 0.42 -6.97 -14.80
N THR A 188 1.67 -7.35 -14.51
CA THR A 188 2.78 -6.39 -14.41
C THR A 188 3.18 -5.83 -15.78
N ASN A 189 2.88 -6.55 -16.86
CA ASN A 189 3.21 -6.15 -18.23
C ASN A 189 2.04 -5.44 -18.94
N TRP A 190 0.93 -5.20 -18.24
CA TRP A 190 -0.25 -4.59 -18.85
C TRP A 190 -0.18 -3.07 -18.76
N ASP A 191 0.57 -2.44 -19.66
CA ASP A 191 0.81 -0.99 -19.63
C ASP A 191 -0.48 -0.18 -19.77
N ASN A 192 -1.41 -0.62 -20.62
CA ASN A 192 -2.68 0.08 -20.90
C ASN A 192 -3.84 -0.25 -19.94
N ALA A 193 -3.63 -1.13 -18.95
CA ALA A 193 -4.71 -1.48 -18.02
C ALA A 193 -5.03 -0.31 -17.08
N LEU A 194 -6.31 0.07 -17.02
CA LEU A 194 -6.83 1.13 -16.16
C LEU A 194 -6.50 0.83 -14.69
N GLN A 195 -5.79 1.75 -14.04
CA GLN A 195 -5.53 1.67 -12.62
C GLN A 195 -6.79 2.04 -11.84
N LYS A 196 -7.26 1.15 -10.97
CA LYS A 196 -8.39 1.40 -10.08
C LYS A 196 -7.86 1.79 -8.70
N SER A 197 -8.03 3.06 -8.33
CA SER A 197 -7.76 3.54 -6.97
C SER A 197 -9.05 3.68 -6.19
N LEU A 198 -9.17 2.95 -5.09
CA LEU A 198 -10.29 3.07 -4.16
C LEU A 198 -9.90 3.97 -2.99
N THR A 199 -10.74 4.94 -2.68
CA THR A 199 -10.63 5.78 -1.49
C THR A 199 -11.43 5.21 -0.33
N TRP A 200 -11.13 5.64 0.90
CA TRP A 200 -11.95 5.26 2.05
C TRP A 200 -13.41 5.67 1.86
N ASN A 201 -13.65 6.85 1.30
CA ASN A 201 -15.00 7.36 1.09
C ASN A 201 -15.82 6.43 0.20
N GLU A 202 -15.24 6.00 -0.92
CA GLU A 202 -15.89 5.05 -1.84
C GLU A 202 -16.14 3.71 -1.14
N ILE A 203 -15.17 3.17 -0.38
CA ILE A 203 -15.35 1.92 0.36
C ILE A 203 -16.49 2.03 1.39
N TRP A 204 -16.69 3.19 2.02
CA TRP A 204 -17.76 3.38 3.01
C TRP A 204 -19.14 3.47 2.39
N HIS A 205 -19.26 4.10 1.23
CA HIS A 205 -20.56 4.36 0.59
C HIS A 205 -20.97 3.30 -0.43
N MET A 206 -20.06 2.39 -0.82
CA MET A 206 -20.38 1.29 -1.71
C MET A 206 -20.99 0.09 -0.96
N ALA A 207 -21.98 -0.55 -1.60
CA ALA A 207 -22.51 -1.81 -1.11
C ALA A 207 -21.40 -2.89 -1.05
N PRO A 208 -21.35 -3.76 -0.03
CA PRO A 208 -20.29 -4.76 0.15
C PRO A 208 -20.07 -5.66 -1.07
N LEU A 209 -21.15 -6.07 -1.74
CA LEU A 209 -21.07 -6.88 -2.97
C LEU A 209 -20.39 -6.10 -4.11
N ARG A 210 -20.69 -4.80 -4.25
CA ARG A 210 -20.06 -3.93 -5.25
C ARG A 210 -18.57 -3.75 -4.99
N ILE A 211 -18.16 -3.58 -3.73
CA ILE A 211 -16.75 -3.50 -3.33
C ILE A 211 -16.03 -4.80 -3.71
N SER A 212 -16.60 -5.94 -3.31
CA SER A 212 -16.01 -7.24 -3.61
C SER A 212 -15.90 -7.45 -5.13
N PHE A 213 -16.94 -7.14 -5.90
CA PHE A 213 -16.93 -7.25 -7.35
C PHE A 213 -15.87 -6.35 -7.99
N LEU A 214 -15.77 -5.09 -7.58
CA LEU A 214 -14.78 -4.16 -8.10
C LEU A 214 -13.35 -4.63 -7.86
N ILE A 215 -13.06 -5.09 -6.64
CA ILE A 215 -11.75 -5.62 -6.28
C ILE A 215 -11.44 -6.85 -7.12
N ARG A 216 -12.39 -7.77 -7.29
CA ARG A 216 -12.28 -9.01 -8.09
C ARG A 216 -12.18 -8.78 -9.59
N SER A 217 -12.76 -7.68 -10.09
CA SER A 217 -12.69 -7.30 -11.49
C SER A 217 -11.31 -6.77 -11.89
N CYS A 218 -10.43 -6.49 -10.93
CA CYS A 218 -9.10 -5.99 -11.24
C CYS A 218 -8.22 -7.14 -11.76
N PRO A 219 -7.53 -6.97 -12.89
CA PRO A 219 -6.68 -7.99 -13.51
C PRO A 219 -5.73 -8.73 -12.57
N GLN A 220 -5.09 -7.97 -11.69
CA GLN A 220 -4.15 -8.49 -10.69
C GLN A 220 -4.79 -9.50 -9.73
N THR A 221 -6.11 -9.44 -9.55
CA THR A 221 -6.89 -10.36 -8.70
C THR A 221 -7.51 -11.51 -9.50
N GLN A 222 -7.70 -11.36 -10.82
CA GLN A 222 -8.41 -12.32 -11.69
C GLN A 222 -7.63 -13.61 -11.96
N ILE A 223 -6.29 -13.54 -12.03
CA ILE A 223 -5.43 -14.72 -12.24
C ILE A 223 -5.58 -15.74 -11.09
N TRP A 224 -6.04 -15.32 -9.91
CA TRP A 224 -6.29 -16.19 -8.77
C TRP A 224 -7.65 -16.91 -8.81
N TYR A 225 -8.54 -16.53 -9.71
CA TYR A 225 -9.88 -17.14 -9.85
C TYR A 225 -9.95 -18.20 -10.96
N GLY A 226 -8.92 -18.33 -11.81
CA GLY A 226 -8.90 -19.28 -12.94
C GLY A 226 -8.45 -20.70 -12.59
N GLY A 227 -8.60 -21.13 -11.33
CA GLY A 227 -8.17 -22.45 -10.85
C GLY A 227 -9.14 -23.60 -11.14
N GLU A 228 -10.33 -23.31 -11.68
CA GLU A 228 -11.24 -24.33 -12.20
C GLU A 228 -11.46 -24.05 -13.69
N ARG A 229 -11.17 -25.05 -14.52
CA ARG A 229 -11.29 -25.10 -15.98
C ARG A 229 -12.27 -24.05 -16.56
N GLY A 230 -11.72 -22.96 -17.09
CA GLY A 230 -12.38 -21.99 -17.96
C GLY A 230 -11.47 -21.71 -19.16
N PRO A 231 -12.01 -21.39 -20.35
CA PRO A 231 -11.33 -21.67 -21.62
C PRO A 231 -10.07 -20.82 -21.78
N HIS A 232 -9.09 -21.45 -22.45
CA HIS A 232 -7.81 -20.92 -22.89
C HIS A 232 -7.81 -19.37 -23.05
N LEU A 233 -7.11 -18.69 -22.14
CA LEU A 233 -6.98 -17.22 -22.06
C LEU A 233 -6.22 -16.57 -23.23
N SER A 234 -6.07 -17.24 -24.38
CA SER A 234 -5.63 -16.59 -25.63
C SER A 234 -6.77 -15.86 -26.36
N ALA A 235 -8.00 -15.91 -25.85
CA ALA A 235 -9.19 -15.39 -26.53
C ALA A 235 -9.92 -14.30 -25.71
N MET A 236 -9.21 -13.39 -25.04
CA MET A 236 -9.80 -12.10 -24.68
C MET A 236 -9.54 -11.08 -25.80
N PRO A 237 -10.60 -10.45 -26.36
CA PRO A 237 -10.43 -9.50 -27.46
C PRO A 237 -9.65 -8.27 -26.99
N ARG A 238 -8.73 -7.81 -27.83
CA ARG A 238 -7.81 -6.67 -27.59
C ARG A 238 -8.52 -5.31 -27.44
N GLN A 239 -9.83 -5.25 -27.55
CA GLN A 239 -10.66 -4.08 -27.29
C GLN A 239 -11.92 -4.53 -26.58
N ALA A 240 -11.95 -4.43 -25.25
CA ALA A 240 -13.23 -4.31 -24.57
C ALA A 240 -13.71 -2.87 -24.83
N ASP A 241 -14.68 -2.75 -25.75
CA ASP A 241 -15.28 -1.49 -26.15
C ASP A 241 -15.67 -0.64 -24.95
N HIS A 242 -15.09 0.56 -24.88
CA HIS A 242 -15.35 1.58 -23.87
C HIS A 242 -16.84 1.96 -23.76
N ARG A 243 -17.62 1.70 -24.82
CA ARG A 243 -19.08 1.95 -24.86
C ARG A 243 -19.89 0.98 -24.00
N ALA A 244 -19.56 -0.32 -23.99
CA ALA A 244 -20.34 -1.32 -23.26
C ALA A 244 -20.21 -1.17 -21.72
N CYS A 245 -19.08 -0.66 -21.25
CA CYS A 245 -18.88 -0.38 -19.82
C CYS A 245 -19.60 0.91 -19.37
N LEU A 246 -19.83 1.87 -20.26
CA LEU A 246 -20.53 3.11 -19.94
C LEU A 246 -22.05 2.91 -19.88
N GLU A 247 -22.63 2.07 -20.74
CA GLU A 247 -24.07 1.74 -20.69
C GLU A 247 -24.47 1.03 -19.39
N LEU A 248 -23.57 0.22 -18.81
CA LEU A 248 -23.81 -0.41 -17.50
C LEU A 248 -23.69 0.55 -16.30
N LEU A 249 -23.12 1.74 -16.49
CA LEU A 249 -22.97 2.75 -15.44
C LEU A 249 -24.06 3.84 -15.46
N GLN A 250 -24.89 3.93 -16.51
CA GLN A 250 -25.89 4.99 -16.68
C GLN A 250 -27.31 4.66 -16.18
N ASN A 251 -27.60 3.44 -15.73
CA ASN A 251 -28.96 3.11 -15.28
C ASN A 251 -29.20 3.39 -13.79
N ARG A 252 -29.84 4.53 -13.47
CA ARG A 252 -30.89 4.74 -12.45
C ARG A 252 -31.61 6.09 -12.68
N PRO A 253 -32.88 6.31 -12.23
CA PRO A 253 -33.71 5.49 -11.34
C PRO A 253 -35.13 5.14 -11.86
N LEU A 254 -35.80 4.27 -11.09
CA LEU A 254 -37.23 3.98 -11.17
C LEU A 254 -38.04 5.23 -10.80
N THR A 255 -38.77 5.82 -11.76
CA THR A 255 -39.93 6.65 -11.48
C THR A 255 -41.17 5.77 -11.60
N GLY A 256 -41.80 5.50 -10.46
CA GLY A 256 -43.16 4.98 -10.42
C GLY A 256 -44.13 6.05 -10.87
N ALA A 257 -45.02 5.69 -11.79
CA ALA A 257 -46.29 6.36 -11.99
C ALA A 257 -47.39 5.32 -11.71
N ILE A 258 -47.98 5.46 -10.53
CA ILE A 258 -49.26 4.89 -10.15
C ILE A 258 -50.30 5.67 -10.96
N HIS A 259 -51.17 5.01 -11.71
CA HIS A 259 -52.49 5.57 -12.00
C HIS A 259 -53.53 4.45 -11.98
N MET A 260 -54.43 4.60 -11.02
CA MET A 260 -55.65 3.81 -10.84
C MET A 260 -56.68 4.16 -11.93
N GLU A 261 -57.57 3.18 -12.11
CA GLU A 261 -58.87 3.18 -12.77
C GLU A 261 -59.61 4.53 -12.87
N THR A 262 -60.27 4.70 -14.01
CA THR A 262 -61.75 4.70 -14.08
C THR A 262 -62.19 3.92 -15.30
#